data_AF-A0A0U2ZQ87-F1
#
_entry.id   AF-A0A0U2ZQ87-F1
#
_cell.length_a   1.000
_cell.length_b   1.000
_cell.length_c   1.000
_cell.angle_alpha   90.00
_cell.angle_beta   90.00
_cell.angle_gamma   90.00
#
_symmetry.space_group_name_H-M   'P 1'
#
loop_
_entity.id
_entity.type
_entity.pdbx_description
1 polymer ?
#
loop_
_entity_poly.entity_id
_entity_poly.type
_entity_poly.pdbx_seq_one_letter_code
_entity_poly.pdbx_strand_id
1 'polypeptide(L)'
;MRNRRRYPGSDFKLCMDEVTVETLRVIKRLGLSNKDQVKVGKVSVAPRDLVVSLLPEPKDLAGRMHGKTCVGTLAKGFRNGELRAYYIYNVTDHEQAYRELGVQATAYQTGIPPVIAAALISTGVWRGSGEPG
;
A
#
# COMPACT_ATOMS: atom_id res chain seq x y z
N MET A 1 4.80 -20.06 -38.90
CA MET A 1 4.15 -18.86 -38.34
C MET A 1 4.12 -18.97 -36.81
N ARG A 2 4.91 -18.16 -36.10
CA ARG A 2 5.14 -18.25 -34.65
C ARG A 2 4.20 -17.25 -33.94
N ASN A 3 3.05 -17.70 -33.47
CA ASN A 3 2.04 -16.81 -32.87
C ASN A 3 2.42 -16.48 -31.41
N ARG A 4 3.29 -15.47 -31.22
CA ARG A 4 3.55 -14.87 -29.90
C ARG A 4 2.30 -14.08 -29.50
N ARG A 5 1.33 -14.73 -28.85
CA ARG A 5 0.28 -14.02 -28.09
C ARG A 5 0.94 -13.33 -26.89
N ARG A 6 1.36 -12.08 -27.07
CA ARG A 6 1.78 -11.19 -25.98
C ARG A 6 0.61 -11.07 -24.99
N TYR A 7 0.84 -11.39 -23.72
CA TYR A 7 -0.09 -11.05 -22.66
C TYR A 7 -0.18 -9.52 -22.54
N PRO A 8 -1.37 -8.96 -22.24
CA PRO A 8 -1.48 -7.55 -21.91
C PRO A 8 -0.61 -7.27 -20.67
N GLY A 9 0.06 -6.12 -20.63
CA GLY A 9 1.01 -5.80 -19.55
C GLY A 9 0.40 -5.88 -18.15
N SER A 10 1.26 -5.98 -17.14
CA SER A 10 0.85 -5.84 -15.74
C SER A 10 0.68 -4.35 -15.40
N ASP A 11 -0.39 -4.01 -14.69
CA ASP A 11 -0.60 -2.69 -14.12
C ASP A 11 -0.81 -2.77 -12.60
N PHE A 12 -0.59 -1.66 -11.91
CA PHE A 12 -0.90 -1.48 -10.48
C PHE A 12 -1.77 -0.23 -10.34
N LYS A 13 -2.87 -0.35 -9.60
CA LYS A 13 -3.87 0.72 -9.44
C LYS A 13 -4.04 1.00 -7.96
N LEU A 14 -3.97 2.27 -7.60
CA LEU A 14 -4.24 2.77 -6.27
C LEU A 14 -5.41 3.75 -6.35
N CYS A 15 -6.41 3.54 -5.50
CA CYS A 15 -7.55 4.46 -5.40
C CYS A 15 -7.17 5.65 -4.52
N MET A 16 -7.37 6.86 -5.03
CA MET A 16 -7.25 8.10 -4.28
C MET A 16 -8.45 8.97 -4.65
N ASP A 17 -9.07 9.59 -3.66
CA ASP A 17 -10.15 10.54 -3.91
C ASP A 17 -9.60 11.86 -4.46
N GLU A 18 -10.49 12.64 -5.08
CA GLU A 18 -10.14 13.89 -5.73
C GLU A 18 -9.57 14.93 -4.75
N VAL A 19 -10.10 14.99 -3.53
CA VAL A 19 -9.64 15.94 -2.50
C VAL A 19 -8.20 15.64 -2.11
N THR A 20 -7.87 14.37 -1.90
CA THR A 20 -6.49 13.94 -1.62
C THR A 20 -5.56 14.29 -2.78
N VAL A 21 -5.96 14.01 -4.02
CA VAL A 21 -5.13 14.32 -5.21
C VAL A 21 -4.90 15.83 -5.33
N GLU A 22 -5.93 16.65 -5.20
CA GLU A 22 -5.79 18.12 -5.29
C GLU A 22 -4.97 18.69 -4.14
N THR A 23 -5.14 18.18 -2.92
CA THR A 23 -4.33 18.57 -1.76
C THR A 23 -2.84 18.32 -2.03
N LEU A 24 -2.49 17.12 -2.54
CA LEU A 24 -1.10 16.80 -2.89
C LEU A 24 -0.56 17.67 -4.03
N ARG A 25 -1.41 18.04 -5.01
CA ARG A 25 -1.04 18.98 -6.08
C ARG A 25 -0.74 20.37 -5.53
N VAL A 26 -1.55 20.87 -4.60
CA VAL A 26 -1.32 22.18 -3.95
C VAL A 26 -0.02 22.15 -3.15
N ILE A 27 0.21 21.13 -2.32
CA ILE A 27 1.46 20.94 -1.56
C ILE A 27 2.66 20.98 -2.52
N LYS A 28 2.58 20.26 -3.65
CA LYS A 28 3.65 20.25 -4.65
C LYS A 28 3.84 21.61 -5.33
N ARG A 29 2.76 22.27 -5.76
CA ARG A 29 2.81 23.57 -6.47
C ARG A 29 3.41 24.68 -5.60
N LEU A 30 3.15 24.65 -4.29
CA LEU A 30 3.72 25.60 -3.33
C LEU A 30 5.14 25.22 -2.89
N GLY A 31 5.71 24.13 -3.38
CA GLY A 31 7.05 23.65 -2.99
C GLY A 31 7.11 23.07 -1.58
N LEU A 32 5.97 22.82 -0.95
CA LEU A 32 5.89 22.33 0.43
C LEU A 32 6.32 20.86 0.59
N SER A 33 6.47 20.13 -0.52
CA SER A 33 7.08 18.79 -0.52
C SER A 33 8.60 18.80 -0.68
N ASN A 34 9.25 19.97 -0.78
CA ASN A 34 10.70 20.05 -0.95
C ASN A 34 11.45 19.70 0.36
N LYS A 35 12.54 18.96 0.22
CA LYS A 35 13.48 18.60 1.29
C LYS A 35 14.57 19.65 1.51
N ASP A 36 14.77 20.54 0.54
CA ASP A 36 15.80 21.56 0.63
C ASP A 36 15.43 22.61 1.67
N GLN A 37 16.44 23.07 2.39
CA GLN A 37 16.31 24.01 3.48
C GLN A 37 15.98 25.41 2.97
N VAL A 38 14.98 26.05 3.57
CA VAL A 38 14.64 27.46 3.34
C VAL A 38 14.76 28.25 4.64
N LYS A 39 15.22 29.51 4.53
CA LYS A 39 15.38 30.39 5.69
C LYS A 39 14.04 31.05 6.04
N VAL A 40 13.59 30.88 7.28
CA VAL A 40 12.38 31.52 7.83
C VAL A 40 12.79 32.31 9.06
N GLY A 41 12.93 33.63 8.90
CA GLY A 41 13.48 34.50 9.95
C GLY A 41 14.91 34.10 10.32
N LYS A 42 15.09 33.60 11.56
CA LYS A 42 16.40 33.16 12.09
C LYS A 42 16.64 31.65 11.99
N VAL A 43 15.63 30.87 11.58
CA VAL A 43 15.74 29.40 11.48
C VAL A 43 15.82 28.94 10.03
N SER A 44 16.35 27.73 9.84
CA SER A 44 16.35 27.01 8.58
C SER A 44 15.46 25.79 8.72
N VAL A 45 14.53 25.60 7.80
CA VAL A 45 13.57 24.47 7.84
C VAL A 45 13.40 23.89 6.45
N ALA A 46 13.23 22.57 6.35
CA ALA A 46 12.75 21.94 5.13
C ALA A 46 11.22 22.03 5.10
N PRO A 47 10.59 22.60 4.05
CA PRO A 47 9.13 22.72 3.98
C PRO A 47 8.41 21.37 4.18
N ARG A 48 8.96 20.28 3.64
CA ARG A 48 8.44 18.93 3.84
C ARG A 48 8.36 18.55 5.31
N ASP A 49 9.42 18.81 6.07
CA ASP A 49 9.49 18.40 7.48
C ASP A 49 8.49 19.19 8.32
N LEU A 50 8.25 20.46 7.97
CA LEU A 50 7.17 21.25 8.56
C LEU A 50 5.79 20.68 8.25
N VAL A 51 5.51 20.30 7.00
CA VAL A 51 4.22 19.68 6.66
C VAL A 51 4.05 18.37 7.43
N VAL A 52 5.07 17.51 7.45
CA VAL A 52 5.04 16.21 8.14
C VAL A 52 4.81 16.37 9.64
N SER A 53 5.43 17.37 10.29
CA SER A 53 5.26 17.60 11.73
C SER A 53 3.86 18.07 12.12
N LEU A 54 3.07 18.55 11.15
CA LEU A 54 1.67 18.95 11.34
C LEU A 54 0.69 17.81 11.09
N LEU A 55 1.13 16.69 10.51
CA LEU A 55 0.27 15.54 10.25
C LEU A 55 0.03 14.75 11.55
N PRO A 56 -1.19 14.21 11.75
CA PRO A 56 -1.45 13.32 12.88
C PRO A 56 -0.63 12.04 12.76
N GLU A 57 -0.24 11.47 13.90
CA GLU A 57 0.45 10.18 13.94
C GLU A 57 -0.46 9.05 13.42
N PRO A 58 0.05 8.09 12.63
CA PRO A 58 -0.77 7.00 12.10
C PRO A 58 -1.50 6.18 13.17
N LYS A 59 -0.89 6.00 14.35
CA LYS A 59 -1.49 5.29 15.49
C LYS A 59 -2.72 6.00 16.05
N ASP A 60 -2.73 7.34 16.01
CA ASP A 60 -3.83 8.15 16.54
C ASP A 60 -5.06 8.11 15.61
N LEU A 61 -4.87 7.66 14.37
CA LEU A 61 -5.93 7.47 13.40
C LEU A 61 -6.61 6.09 13.50
N ALA A 62 -5.93 5.07 14.00
CA ALA A 62 -6.40 3.68 13.88
C ALA A 62 -7.78 3.43 14.50
N GLY A 63 -8.09 4.06 15.64
CA GLY A 63 -9.41 3.97 16.30
C GLY A 63 -10.47 4.96 15.78
N ARG A 64 -10.14 5.77 14.77
CA ARG A 64 -11.01 6.80 14.19
C ARG A 64 -11.34 6.55 12.71
N MET A 65 -10.66 5.57 12.09
CA MET A 65 -10.88 5.20 10.71
C MET A 65 -12.07 4.25 10.58
N HIS A 66 -12.97 4.56 9.66
CA HIS A 66 -14.12 3.73 9.32
C HIS A 66 -14.04 3.27 7.86
N GLY A 67 -14.81 2.23 7.54
CA GLY A 67 -14.86 1.66 6.21
C GLY A 67 -13.90 0.48 6.05
N LYS A 68 -13.61 0.13 4.79
CA LYS A 68 -12.90 -1.09 4.43
C LYS A 68 -11.79 -0.82 3.43
N THR A 69 -10.68 -1.53 3.59
CA THR A 69 -9.60 -1.59 2.60
C THR A 69 -9.76 -2.85 1.76
N CYS A 70 -9.62 -2.74 0.44
CA CYS A 70 -9.64 -3.86 -0.49
C CYS A 70 -8.34 -3.90 -1.31
N VAL A 71 -7.62 -5.01 -1.23
CA VAL A 71 -6.42 -5.26 -2.04
C VAL A 71 -6.64 -6.55 -2.82
N GLY A 72 -6.41 -6.52 -4.12
CA GLY A 72 -6.63 -7.68 -4.97
C GLY A 72 -5.87 -7.64 -6.27
N THR A 73 -5.91 -8.75 -6.99
CA THR A 73 -5.27 -8.96 -8.29
C THR A 73 -6.29 -9.51 -9.27
N LEU A 74 -6.44 -8.83 -10.41
CA LEU A 74 -7.24 -9.29 -11.54
C LEU A 74 -6.33 -10.02 -12.53
N ALA A 75 -6.35 -11.36 -12.50
CA ALA A 75 -5.60 -12.20 -13.42
C ALA A 75 -6.46 -12.57 -14.63
N LYS A 76 -6.00 -12.21 -15.84
CA LYS A 76 -6.64 -12.58 -17.11
C LYS A 76 -5.71 -13.50 -17.90
N GLY A 77 -6.25 -14.59 -18.43
CA GLY A 77 -5.45 -15.57 -19.19
C GLY A 77 -6.31 -16.65 -19.82
N PHE A 78 -5.66 -17.69 -20.36
CA PHE A 78 -6.36 -18.85 -20.92
C PHE A 78 -6.33 -20.01 -19.92
N ARG A 79 -7.47 -20.69 -19.76
CA ARG A 79 -7.57 -21.95 -19.03
C ARG A 79 -8.37 -22.93 -19.88
N ASN A 80 -7.80 -24.10 -20.16
CA ASN A 80 -8.40 -25.12 -21.04
C ASN A 80 -8.81 -24.58 -22.42
N GLY A 81 -7.96 -23.73 -23.02
CA GLY A 81 -8.21 -23.15 -24.35
C GLY A 81 -9.16 -21.94 -24.37
N GLU A 82 -9.84 -21.63 -23.26
CA GLU A 82 -10.80 -20.53 -23.16
C GLU A 82 -10.24 -19.35 -22.36
N LEU A 83 -10.60 -18.13 -22.76
CA LEU A 83 -10.23 -16.91 -22.02
C LEU A 83 -11.00 -16.86 -20.70
N ARG A 84 -10.28 -16.65 -19.60
CA ARG A 84 -10.80 -16.55 -18.23
C ARG A 84 -10.20 -15.34 -17.52
N ALA A 85 -10.97 -14.80 -16.58
CA ALA A 85 -10.53 -13.75 -15.69
C ALA A 85 -10.92 -14.11 -14.25
N TYR A 86 -9.97 -13.98 -13.32
CA TYR A 86 -10.18 -14.22 -11.90
C TYR A 86 -9.76 -12.97 -11.12
N TYR A 87 -10.63 -12.52 -10.22
CA TYR A 87 -10.28 -11.48 -9.26
C TYR A 87 -10.12 -12.11 -7.87
N ILE A 88 -8.88 -12.14 -7.40
CA ILE A 88 -8.55 -12.63 -6.05
C ILE A 88 -8.29 -11.39 -5.19
N TYR A 89 -9.00 -11.26 -4.08
CA TYR A 89 -8.94 -10.05 -3.27
C TYR A 89 -9.18 -10.36 -1.79
N ASN A 90 -8.72 -9.45 -0.94
CA ASN A 90 -8.98 -9.43 0.48
C ASN A 90 -9.60 -8.09 0.86
N VAL A 91 -10.66 -8.15 1.69
CA VAL A 91 -11.32 -6.97 2.26
C VAL A 91 -11.12 -7.01 3.77
N THR A 92 -10.63 -5.91 4.34
CA THR A 92 -10.43 -5.76 5.78
C THR A 92 -11.13 -4.50 6.27
N ASP A 93 -11.92 -4.65 7.33
CA ASP A 93 -12.61 -3.55 7.99
C ASP A 93 -11.73 -2.90 9.05
N HIS A 94 -11.71 -1.56 9.10
CA HIS A 94 -10.85 -0.82 10.02
C HIS A 94 -11.22 -1.05 11.48
N GLU A 95 -12.51 -1.12 11.80
CA GLU A 95 -12.99 -1.29 13.18
C GLU A 95 -12.76 -2.72 13.67
N GLN A 96 -12.87 -3.71 12.77
CA GLN A 96 -12.46 -5.07 13.08
C GLN A 96 -10.95 -5.16 13.35
N ALA A 97 -10.12 -4.61 12.46
CA ALA A 97 -8.67 -4.64 12.62
C ALA A 97 -8.22 -3.95 13.93
N TYR A 98 -8.88 -2.84 14.29
CA TYR A 98 -8.59 -2.12 15.53
C TYR A 98 -9.00 -2.92 16.77
N ARG A 99 -10.17 -3.58 16.75
CA ARG A 99 -10.60 -4.45 17.86
C ARG A 99 -9.68 -5.66 18.07
N GLU A 100 -9.17 -6.25 16.99
CA GLU A 100 -8.33 -7.45 17.06
C GLU A 100 -6.88 -7.13 17.46
N LEU A 101 -6.26 -6.13 16.82
CA LEU A 101 -4.82 -5.88 16.92
C LEU A 101 -4.45 -4.42 17.21
N GLY A 102 -5.42 -3.53 17.44
CA GLY A 102 -5.17 -2.11 17.73
C GLY A 102 -4.63 -1.32 16.54
N VAL A 103 -4.76 -1.85 15.32
CA VAL A 103 -4.22 -1.24 14.09
C VAL A 103 -5.31 -1.02 13.05
N GLN A 104 -5.05 -0.14 12.09
CA GLN A 104 -5.93 0.09 10.94
C GLN A 104 -5.76 -1.02 9.87
N ALA A 105 -6.75 -1.18 8.98
CA ALA A 105 -6.85 -2.27 8.01
C ALA A 105 -5.64 -2.46 7.08
N THR A 106 -5.01 -1.40 6.58
CA THR A 106 -3.78 -1.46 5.77
C THR A 106 -2.62 -2.05 6.57
N ALA A 107 -2.44 -1.66 7.84
CA ALA A 107 -1.39 -2.21 8.70
C ALA A 107 -1.66 -3.69 9.02
N TYR A 108 -2.93 -4.04 9.24
CA TYR A 108 -3.37 -5.43 9.38
C TYR A 108 -3.01 -6.26 8.14
N GLN A 109 -3.42 -5.81 6.94
CA GLN A 109 -3.13 -6.50 5.67
C GLN A 109 -1.64 -6.58 5.33
N THR A 110 -0.83 -5.64 5.83
CA THR A 110 0.62 -5.65 5.63
C THR A 110 1.34 -6.54 6.63
N GLY A 111 0.87 -6.60 7.88
CA GLY A 111 1.54 -7.32 8.97
C GLY A 111 1.26 -8.82 9.01
N ILE A 112 0.05 -9.24 8.61
CA ILE A 112 -0.34 -10.67 8.66
C ILE A 112 0.47 -11.55 7.69
N PRO A 113 0.67 -11.21 6.41
CA PRO A 113 1.38 -12.09 5.48
C PRO A 113 2.82 -12.42 5.89
N PRO A 114 3.65 -11.47 6.38
CA PRO A 114 4.97 -11.79 6.93
C PRO A 114 4.94 -12.74 8.13
N VAL A 115 3.96 -12.58 9.03
CA VAL A 115 3.79 -13.47 10.20
C VAL A 115 3.44 -14.90 9.75
N ILE A 116 2.53 -15.04 8.79
CA ILE A 116 2.17 -16.35 8.21
C ILE A 116 3.40 -16.96 7.51
N ALA A 117 4.13 -16.19 6.72
CA ALA A 117 5.34 -16.66 6.05
C ALA A 117 6.38 -17.19 7.05
N ALA A 118 6.62 -16.44 8.13
CA ALA A 118 7.52 -16.85 9.21
C ALA A 118 7.08 -18.17 9.87
N ALA A 119 5.77 -18.34 10.11
CA ALA A 119 5.21 -19.57 10.67
C ALA A 119 5.32 -20.77 9.70
N LEU A 120 5.13 -20.56 8.40
CA LEU A 120 5.28 -21.61 7.38
C LEU A 120 6.74 -22.05 7.24
N ILE A 121 7.69 -21.11 7.37
CA ILE A 121 9.13 -21.41 7.39
C ILE A 121 9.49 -22.19 8.67
N SER A 122 9.02 -21.75 9.85
CA SER A 122 9.38 -22.38 11.12
C SER A 122 8.83 -23.80 11.27
N THR A 123 7.66 -24.08 10.71
CA THR A 123 7.05 -25.43 10.66
C THR A 123 7.66 -26.31 9.56
N GLY A 124 8.53 -25.74 8.72
CA GLY A 124 9.15 -26.45 7.59
C GLY A 124 8.17 -26.78 6.46
N VAL A 125 6.98 -26.19 6.43
CA VAL A 125 6.02 -26.29 5.32
C VAL A 125 6.56 -25.55 4.10
N TRP A 126 7.08 -24.34 4.31
CA TRP A 126 7.79 -23.61 3.28
C TRP A 126 9.29 -23.78 3.45
N ARG A 127 9.92 -24.43 2.47
CA ARG A 127 11.38 -24.60 2.39
C ARG A 127 11.86 -23.95 1.10
N GLY A 128 12.94 -23.19 1.18
CA GLY A 128 13.64 -22.65 0.03
C GLY A 128 15.14 -22.74 0.25
N SER A 129 15.89 -23.05 -0.80
CA SER A 129 17.31 -22.71 -0.86
C SER A 129 17.39 -21.18 -0.95
N GLY A 130 17.99 -20.52 0.03
CA GLY A 130 18.13 -19.06 0.03
C GLY A 130 18.75 -18.54 -1.26
N GLU A 131 18.61 -17.24 -1.53
CA GLU A 131 19.30 -16.62 -2.67
C GLU A 131 20.83 -16.72 -2.46
N PRO A 132 21.61 -17.12 -3.48
CA PRO A 132 23.06 -16.99 -3.42
C PRO A 132 23.40 -15.50 -3.29
N GLY A 133 24.07 -15.15 -2.19
CA GLY A 133 24.61 -13.79 -1.98
C GLY A 133 25.81 -13.48 -2.85
#